data_AF-A0A183EBL1-F1
#
_entry.id   AF-A0A183EBL1-F1
#
_cell.length_a   1.000
_cell.length_b   1.000
_cell.length_c   1.000
_cell.angle_alpha   90.00
_cell.angle_beta   90.00
_cell.angle_gamma   90.00
#
_symmetry.space_group_name_H-M   'P 1'
#
loop_
_entity.id
_entity.type
_entity.pdbx_description
1 polymer ?
#
loop_
_entity_poly.entity_id
_entity_poly.type
_entity_poly.pdbx_seq_one_letter_code
_entity_poly.pdbx_strand_id
1 'polypeptide(L)'
;MRWIALLEFAHDDVKEELTWSKVDVEKLDREKILSLIHEVGIAHSLRPFLWPRFCGATKKKAASTFSYADVVKQCDNDKRSISAQIEKDLPR
;
A
#
# COMPACT_ATOMS: atom_id res chain seq x y z
N MET A 1 -13.51 -8.69 -12.09
CA MET A 1 -14.15 -7.38 -12.34
C MET A 1 -14.70 -6.69 -11.08
N ARG A 2 -15.07 -7.40 -10.00
CA ARG A 2 -15.68 -6.77 -8.80
C ARG A 2 -14.87 -5.63 -8.16
N TRP A 3 -13.54 -5.77 -8.08
CA TRP A 3 -12.66 -4.72 -7.56
C TRP A 3 -12.65 -3.45 -8.40
N ILE A 4 -12.62 -3.60 -9.73
CA ILE A 4 -12.61 -2.47 -10.65
C ILE A 4 -13.95 -1.73 -10.54
N ALA A 5 -15.07 -2.47 -10.54
CA ALA A 5 -16.40 -1.87 -10.37
C ALA A 5 -16.55 -1.12 -9.03
N LEU A 6 -16.01 -1.63 -7.92
CA LEU A 6 -16.02 -0.92 -6.64
C LEU A 6 -15.23 0.40 -6.73
N LEU A 7 -14.06 0.36 -7.37
CA LEU A 7 -13.20 1.53 -7.54
C LEU A 7 -13.87 2.58 -8.44
N GLU A 8 -14.44 2.16 -9.56
CA GLU A 8 -15.16 3.04 -10.48
C GLU A 8 -16.37 3.67 -9.80
N PHE A 9 -17.19 2.88 -9.10
CA PHE A 9 -18.38 3.39 -8.42
C PHE A 9 -18.05 4.40 -7.31
N ALA A 10 -16.97 4.19 -6.58
CA ALA A 10 -16.52 5.13 -5.55
C ALA A 10 -15.88 6.41 -6.10
N HIS A 11 -15.54 6.43 -7.40
CA HIS A 11 -14.87 7.54 -8.09
C HIS A 11 -15.68 8.00 -9.32
N ASP A 12 -17.01 7.94 -9.22
CA ASP A 12 -17.93 8.41 -10.27
C ASP A 12 -17.77 9.91 -10.57
N ASP A 13 -17.15 10.66 -9.65
CA ASP A 13 -16.80 12.08 -9.84
C ASP A 13 -15.63 12.31 -10.80
N VAL A 14 -14.86 11.27 -11.14
CA VAL A 14 -13.72 11.36 -12.05
C VAL A 14 -14.20 11.17 -13.49
N LYS A 15 -14.46 12.29 -14.18
CA LYS A 15 -14.91 12.32 -15.59
C LYS A 15 -13.87 11.83 -16.62
N GLU A 16 -12.62 11.69 -16.21
CA GLU A 16 -11.51 11.20 -17.04
C GLU A 16 -11.19 9.74 -16.72
N GLU A 17 -10.25 9.14 -17.45
CA GLU A 17 -9.76 7.80 -17.14
C GLU A 17 -9.26 7.70 -15.69
N LEU A 18 -9.79 6.71 -14.95
CA LEU A 18 -9.44 6.45 -13.55
C LEU A 18 -8.04 5.82 -13.48
N THR A 19 -7.04 6.66 -13.25
CA THR A 19 -5.67 6.20 -12.98
C THR A 19 -5.46 5.97 -11.49
N TRP A 20 -4.52 5.07 -11.14
CA TRP A 20 -4.21 4.78 -9.73
C TRP A 20 -3.84 6.02 -8.91
N SER A 21 -3.24 7.03 -9.52
CA SER A 21 -2.89 8.30 -8.86
C SER A 21 -4.11 9.06 -8.35
N LYS A 22 -5.29 8.85 -8.96
CA LYS A 22 -6.56 9.50 -8.60
C LYS A 22 -7.42 8.66 -7.65
N VAL A 23 -7.03 7.41 -7.39
CA VAL A 23 -7.76 6.50 -6.49
C VAL A 23 -7.54 6.93 -5.04
N ASP A 24 -8.61 7.40 -4.42
CA ASP A 24 -8.74 7.68 -3.01
C ASP A 24 -9.43 6.51 -2.29
N VAL A 25 -8.70 5.90 -1.36
CA VAL A 25 -9.21 4.77 -0.57
C VAL A 25 -10.15 5.21 0.54
N GLU A 26 -10.13 6.47 0.93
CA GLU A 26 -11.04 7.01 1.96
C GLU A 26 -12.46 7.17 1.43
N LYS A 27 -12.64 7.30 0.11
CA LYS A 27 -13.95 7.31 -0.54
C LYS A 27 -14.60 5.94 -0.61
N LEU A 28 -13.82 4.86 -0.42
CA LEU A 28 -14.33 3.51 -0.53
C LEU A 28 -15.09 3.09 0.74
N ASP A 29 -16.23 2.46 0.55
CA ASP A 29 -17.02 1.87 1.63
C ASP A 29 -16.26 0.71 2.28
N ARG A 30 -15.92 0.87 3.56
CA ARG A 30 -15.14 -0.09 4.35
C ARG A 30 -15.82 -1.45 4.44
N GLU A 31 -17.14 -1.50 4.56
CA GLU A 31 -17.86 -2.78 4.69
C GLU A 31 -17.79 -3.56 3.38
N LYS A 32 -17.94 -2.88 2.24
CA LYS A 32 -17.83 -3.48 0.91
C LYS A 32 -16.41 -3.94 0.59
N ILE A 33 -15.39 -3.20 1.05
CA ILE A 33 -14.00 -3.64 0.91
C ILE A 33 -13.77 -4.94 1.69
N LEU A 34 -14.19 -4.98 2.96
CA LEU A 34 -13.97 -6.15 3.81
C LEU A 34 -14.70 -7.39 3.28
N SER A 35 -15.94 -7.24 2.81
CA SER A 35 -16.67 -8.35 2.19
C SER A 35 -15.96 -8.86 0.92
N LEU A 36 -15.48 -7.96 0.06
CA LEU A 36 -14.73 -8.34 -1.15
C LEU A 36 -13.40 -9.04 -0.83
N ILE A 37 -12.68 -8.58 0.20
CA ILE A 37 -11.44 -9.24 0.66
C ILE A 37 -11.75 -10.64 1.17
N HIS A 38 -12.82 -10.82 1.96
CA HIS A 38 -13.19 -12.11 2.51
C HIS A 38 -13.69 -13.09 1.44
N GLU A 39 -14.50 -12.63 0.48
CA GLU A 39 -15.12 -13.51 -0.52
C GLU A 39 -14.15 -13.91 -1.65
N VAL A 40 -13.42 -12.94 -2.19
CA VAL A 40 -12.66 -13.10 -3.45
C VAL A 40 -11.17 -12.80 -3.25
N GLY A 41 -10.82 -12.09 -2.17
CA GLY A 41 -9.48 -11.55 -1.97
C GLY A 41 -9.10 -10.52 -3.03
N ILE A 42 -7.91 -9.96 -2.91
CA ILE A 42 -7.39 -9.00 -3.88
C ILE A 42 -6.73 -9.77 -5.05
N ALA A 43 -7.18 -9.47 -6.27
CA ALA A 43 -6.59 -10.02 -7.49
C ALA A 43 -5.10 -9.71 -7.57
N HIS A 44 -4.28 -10.68 -8.01
CA HIS A 44 -2.81 -10.57 -7.94
C HIS A 44 -2.27 -9.30 -8.61
N SER A 45 -2.81 -8.92 -9.77
CA SER A 45 -2.45 -7.70 -10.50
C SER A 45 -2.77 -6.39 -9.76
N LEU A 46 -3.78 -6.38 -8.88
CA LEU A 46 -4.22 -5.20 -8.16
C LEU A 46 -3.50 -5.04 -6.81
N ARG A 47 -2.89 -6.12 -6.28
CA ARG A 47 -2.20 -6.14 -4.99
C ARG A 47 -1.13 -5.04 -4.84
N PRO A 48 -0.24 -4.79 -5.83
CA PRO A 48 0.79 -3.76 -5.70
C PRO A 48 0.21 -2.35 -5.54
N PHE A 49 -1.01 -2.11 -6.02
CA PHE A 49 -1.65 -0.82 -5.97
C PHE A 49 -2.54 -0.65 -4.73
N LEU A 50 -3.28 -1.70 -4.37
CA LEU A 50 -4.25 -1.64 -3.27
C LEU A 50 -3.60 -1.82 -1.90
N TRP A 51 -2.66 -2.75 -1.74
CA TRP A 51 -2.05 -3.02 -0.42
C TRP A 51 -1.37 -1.80 0.20
N PRO A 52 -0.53 -1.03 -0.53
CA PRO A 52 0.10 0.16 0.04
C PRO A 52 -0.90 1.23 0.47
N ARG A 53 -2.07 1.26 -0.15
CA ARG A 53 -3.14 2.19 0.23
C ARG A 53 -3.90 1.67 1.46
N PHE A 54 -4.27 0.40 1.50
CA PHE A 54 -4.97 -0.21 2.64
C PHE A 54 -4.14 -0.23 3.93
N CYS A 55 -2.83 -0.47 3.85
CA CYS A 55 -1.96 -0.42 5.04
C CYS A 55 -1.49 1.00 5.40
N GLY A 56 -1.94 2.01 4.67
CA GLY A 56 -1.55 3.41 4.87
C GLY A 56 -0.10 3.73 4.49
N ALA A 57 0.63 2.83 3.84
CA ALA A 57 2.00 3.06 3.40
C ALA A 57 2.11 4.25 2.44
N THR A 58 1.14 4.45 1.55
CA THR A 58 1.12 5.62 0.64
C THR A 58 1.01 6.93 1.41
N LYS A 59 0.15 6.99 2.42
CA LYS A 59 0.00 8.16 3.30
C LYS A 59 1.27 8.42 4.10
N LYS A 60 1.85 7.37 4.70
CA LYS A 60 3.12 7.45 5.44
C LYS A 60 4.27 7.93 4.55
N LYS A 61 4.35 7.43 3.31
CA LYS A 61 5.36 7.85 2.33
C LYS A 61 5.19 9.33 1.98
N ALA A 62 3.97 9.80 1.73
CA ALA A 62 3.70 11.20 1.40
C ALA A 62 3.95 12.16 2.58
N ALA A 63 3.72 11.72 3.81
CA ALA A 63 3.97 12.50 5.02
C ALA A 63 5.44 12.49 5.48
N SER A 64 6.28 11.61 4.92
CA SER A 64 7.69 11.47 5.34
C SER A 64 8.53 12.64 4.83
N THR A 65 9.28 13.28 5.74
CA THR A 65 10.22 14.36 5.41
C THR A 65 11.53 13.85 4.81
N PHE A 66 11.87 12.59 5.04
CA PHE A 66 13.10 11.97 4.58
C PHE A 66 12.81 10.89 3.52
N SER A 67 13.74 10.73 2.59
CA SER A 67 13.66 9.65 1.60
C SER A 67 14.17 8.34 2.18
N TYR A 68 13.74 7.21 1.61
CA TYR A 68 14.25 5.90 1.99
C TYR A 68 15.78 5.83 1.84
N ALA A 69 16.34 6.47 0.81
CA ALA A 69 17.79 6.52 0.58
C ALA A 69 18.54 7.22 1.72
N ASP A 70 17.94 8.24 2.34
CA ASP A 70 18.54 8.94 3.47
C ASP A 70 18.53 8.08 4.74
N VAL A 71 17.46 7.30 4.94
CA VAL A 71 17.38 6.33 6.04
C VAL A 71 18.45 5.26 5.89
N VAL A 72 18.62 4.70 4.68
CA VAL A 72 19.63 3.66 4.42
C VAL A 72 21.04 4.16 4.77
N LYS A 73 21.38 5.41 4.39
CA LYS A 73 22.69 6.01 4.74
C LYS A 73 22.90 6.13 6.25
N GLN A 74 21.83 6.33 7.03
CA GLN A 74 21.92 6.39 8.48
C GLN A 74 22.07 5.02 9.13
N CYS A 75 21.50 3.96 8.52
CA CYS A 75 21.56 2.60 9.03
C CYS A 75 22.99 2.02 9.08
N ASP A 76 23.90 2.44 8.22
CA ASP A 76 25.31 2.02 8.26
C ASP A 76 26.02 2.39 9.57
N ASN A 77 25.49 3.38 10.29
CA ASN A 77 26.01 3.83 11.59
C ASN A 77 25.27 3.19 12.79
N ASP A 78 24.25 2.36 12.55
CA ASP A 78 23.35 1.86 13.60
C ASP A 78 23.84 0.54 14.24
N LYS A 79 23.14 0.11 15.30
CA LYS A 79 23.56 -0.97 16.22
C LYS A 79 23.75 -2.31 15.52
N ARG A 80 24.99 -2.85 15.59
CA ARG A 80 25.37 -4.20 15.11
C ARG A 80 24.45 -5.34 15.58
N SER A 81 23.77 -5.20 16.72
CA SER A 81 22.90 -6.25 17.25
C SER A 81 21.66 -6.52 16.39
N ILE A 82 21.09 -5.50 15.74
CA ILE A 82 19.91 -5.66 14.88
C ILE A 82 20.31 -6.33 13.57
N SER A 83 21.42 -5.88 12.97
CA SER A 83 21.96 -6.48 11.75
C SER A 83 22.29 -7.96 11.93
N ALA A 84 22.90 -8.34 13.05
CA ALA A 84 23.21 -9.74 13.36
C ALA A 84 21.94 -10.62 13.50
N GLN A 85 20.83 -10.07 14.00
CA GLN A 85 19.55 -10.79 14.06
C GLN A 85 18.94 -10.94 12.67
N ILE A 86 18.96 -9.89 11.85
CA ILE A 86 18.47 -9.94 10.46
C ILE A 86 19.27 -10.96 9.64
N GLU A 87 20.60 -10.94 9.72
CA GLU A 87 21.48 -11.88 9.00
C GLU A 87 21.26 -13.34 9.41
N LYS A 88 20.89 -13.57 10.68
CA LYS A 88 20.56 -14.91 11.18
C LYS A 88 19.23 -15.43 10.63
N ASP A 89 18.23 -14.57 10.49
CA ASP A 89 16.87 -14.98 10.13
C ASP A 89 16.55 -14.85 8.64
N LEU A 90 17.18 -13.95 7.89
CA LEU A 90 16.99 -13.78 6.44
C LEU A 90 17.27 -15.04 5.59
N PRO A 91 18.29 -15.88 5.86
CA PRO A 91 18.58 -17.06 5.05
C PRO A 91 17.67 -18.27 5.35
N ARG A 92 16.73 -18.14 6.29
CA ARG A 92 15.75 -19.19 6.63
C ARG A 92 14.50 -19.08 5.78
#